data_AF-A0A7C5WUF2-F1
#
_entry.id   AF-A0A7C5WUF2-F1
#
_cell.length_a   1.000
_cell.length_b   1.000
_cell.length_c   1.000
_cell.angle_alpha   90.00
_cell.angle_beta   90.00
_cell.angle_gamma   90.00
#
_symmetry.space_group_name_H-M   'P 1'
#
loop_
_entity.id
_entity.type
_entity.pdbx_description
1 polymer ?
#
loop_
_entity_poly.entity_id
_entity_poly.type
_entity_poly.pdbx_seq_one_letter_code
_entity_poly.pdbx_strand_id
1 'polypeptide(L)' 'MAHKKGQGSTQNNRDSAGRRLGVKKFGGEAVIPGNIIIRQRG' A
#
# COMPACT_ATOMS: atom_id res chain seq x y z
N MET A 1 46.49 -3.43 8.51
CA MET A 1 45.28 -3.09 9.28
C MET A 1 44.95 -1.63 9.03
N ALA A 2 44.05 -1.36 8.08
CA ALA A 2 43.54 -0.03 7.76
C ALA A 2 42.05 0.02 8.13
N HIS A 3 41.65 1.14 8.70
CA HIS A 3 40.39 1.40 9.38
C HIS A 3 39.13 0.85 8.67
N LYS A 4 38.24 0.20 9.44
CA LYS A 4 36.87 -0.12 9.03
C LYS A 4 36.15 1.19 8.64
N LYS A 5 35.66 1.29 7.40
CA LYS A 5 34.48 2.11 7.09
C LYS A 5 33.49 1.20 6.38
N GLY A 6 32.61 0.60 7.16
CA GLY A 6 31.57 -0.28 6.66
C GLY A 6 30.69 0.47 5.66
N GLN A 7 30.59 -0.05 4.45
CA GLN A 7 29.62 0.40 3.47
C GLN A 7 28.56 -0.69 3.35
N GLY A 8 27.61 -0.69 4.27
CA GLY A 8 26.34 -1.36 4.03
C GLY A 8 25.59 -0.55 2.99
N SER A 9 25.46 -1.05 1.76
CA SER A 9 24.58 -0.41 0.80
C SER A 9 23.13 -0.64 1.27
N THR A 10 22.40 0.45 1.52
CA THR A 10 20.94 0.36 1.60
C THR A 10 20.45 -0.01 0.21
N GLN A 11 20.07 -1.27 0.01
CA GLN A 11 19.37 -1.68 -1.20
C GLN A 11 18.07 -0.86 -1.31
N ASN A 12 17.77 -0.39 -2.52
CA ASN A 12 16.67 0.53 -2.83
C ASN A 12 15.30 0.04 -2.30
N ASN A 13 14.97 0.35 -1.04
CA ASN A 13 13.65 0.13 -0.46
C ASN A 13 12.71 1.28 -0.87
N ARG A 14 12.33 1.33 -2.15
CA ARG A 14 11.29 2.24 -2.63
C ARG A 14 9.94 1.57 -2.47
N ASP A 15 9.22 1.91 -1.41
CA ASP A 15 7.81 1.60 -1.29
C ASP A 15 6.97 2.86 -1.46
N SER A 16 5.90 2.78 -2.24
CA SER A 16 4.92 3.86 -2.36
C SER A 16 3.81 3.62 -1.36
N ALA A 17 3.28 4.68 -0.75
CA ALA A 17 2.18 4.54 0.17
C ALA A 17 1.00 3.74 -0.45
N GLY A 18 0.50 2.76 0.29
CA GLY A 18 -0.62 1.94 -0.13
C GLY A 18 -1.86 2.78 -0.48
N ARG A 19 -2.52 2.46 -1.59
CA ARG A 19 -3.70 3.20 -2.09
C ARG A 19 -5.03 2.79 -1.46
N ARG A 20 -5.01 1.93 -0.44
CA ARG A 20 -6.18 1.39 0.28
C ARG A 20 -7.27 0.85 -0.67
N LEU A 21 -6.82 0.14 -1.70
CA LEU A 21 -7.70 -0.54 -2.66
C LEU A 21 -8.53 -1.63 -1.97
N GLY A 22 -9.49 -2.20 -2.70
CA GLY A 22 -10.30 -3.32 -2.26
C GLY A 22 -11.77 -2.98 -2.08
N VAL A 23 -12.53 -4.01 -1.71
CA VAL A 23 -13.97 -3.94 -1.44
C VAL A 23 -14.21 -3.09 -0.20
N LYS A 24 -15.24 -2.26 -0.27
CA LYS A 24 -15.68 -1.36 0.81
C LYS A 24 -17.08 -1.71 1.31
N LYS A 25 -17.88 -2.38 0.48
CA LYS A 25 -19.19 -2.94 0.83
C LYS A 25 -19.32 -4.34 0.24
N PHE A 26 -19.57 -5.32 1.10
CA PHE A 26 -19.81 -6.71 0.71
C PHE A 26 -21.30 -6.98 0.47
N GLY A 27 -21.62 -8.15 -0.08
CA GLY A 27 -23.00 -8.56 -0.33
C GLY A 27 -23.80 -8.63 0.97
N GLY A 28 -25.03 -8.10 0.95
CA GLY A 28 -25.91 -8.06 2.12
C GLY A 28 -25.72 -6.86 3.05
N GLU A 29 -24.72 -6.00 2.80
CA GLU A 29 -24.61 -4.74 3.53
C GLU A 29 -25.57 -3.67 2.99
N ALA A 30 -26.14 -2.88 3.90
CA ALA A 30 -26.92 -1.70 3.51
C ALA A 30 -26.01 -0.64 2.86
N VAL A 31 -26.48 -0.06 1.76
CA VAL A 31 -25.82 1.04 1.04
C VAL A 31 -26.78 2.21 0.85
N ILE A 32 -26.24 3.42 1.00
CA ILE A 32 -26.94 4.66 0.67
C ILE A 32 -26.34 5.26 -0.61
N PRO A 33 -27.07 6.15 -1.32
CA PRO A 33 -26.53 6.87 -2.45
C PRO A 33 -25.22 7.59 -2.08
N GLY A 34 -24.18 7.41 -2.89
CA GLY A 34 -22.85 8.00 -2.67
C GLY A 34 -21.83 7.08 -1.98
N ASN A 35 -22.23 5.91 -1.49
CA ASN A 35 -21.27 4.93 -0.97
C ASN A 35 -20.39 4.34 -2.08
N ILE A 36 -19.11 4.14 -1.76
CA ILE A 36 -18.18 3.39 -2.62
C ILE A 36 -18.35 1.90 -2.31
N ILE A 37 -18.53 1.07 -3.34
CA ILE A 37 -18.61 -0.40 -3.20
C ILE A 37 -17.23 -1.04 -3.31
N ILE A 38 -16.40 -0.60 -4.25
CA ILE A 38 -15.04 -1.08 -4.46
C ILE A 38 -14.12 0.06 -4.92
N ARG A 39 -12.85 0.00 -4.50
CA ARG A 39 -11.78 0.85 -5.03
C ARG A 39 -10.73 -0.04 -5.66
N GLN A 40 -10.72 -0.14 -6.99
CA GLN A 40 -9.79 -1.01 -7.71
C GLN A 40 -8.81 -0.23 -8.61
N ARG A 41 -7.75 -0.91 -9.01
CA ARG A 41 -6.99 -0.57 -10.23
C ARG A 41 -7.57 -1.44 -11.34
N GLY A 42 -7.45 -0.96 -12.59
CA GLY A 42 -8.09 -1.53 -13.78
C GLY A 42 -8.01 -3.05 -13.86
#